data_AF-A0A3B8NAG9-F1
#
_entry.id   AF-A0A3B8NAG9-F1
#
_cell.length_a   1.000
_cell.length_b   1.000
_cell.length_c   1.000
_cell.angle_alpha   90.00
_cell.angle_beta   90.00
_cell.angle_gamma   90.00
#
_symmetry.space_group_name_H-M   'P 1'
#
loop_
_entity.id
_entity.type
_entity.pdbx_description
1 polymer ?
#
loop_
_entity_poly.entity_id
_entity_poly.type
_entity_poly.pdbx_seq_one_letter_code
_entity_poly.pdbx_strand_id
1 'polypeptide(L)'
;MGYLVFFIGLFLLSSALNVVGIADILSTNLSALASYQGFFHIFMLWITAILTAIFGAVSTVAVLIPIIRTITMDYGTPLDIWWAISIGASFGGSITITGDATNMVGFGMMEKYMKARVTYFEFLRFSLPPALIALVGGTIYSSQIRILAVRLLVHLHRFDSAFRKHCVFSGKIGIRSPSLS
;
A
#
# COMPACT_ATOMS: atom_id res chain seq x y z
N MET A 1 -28.63 11.89 0.08
CA MET A 1 -27.87 13.12 0.37
C MET A 1 -26.85 12.97 1.51
N GLY A 2 -27.06 12.10 2.51
CA GLY A 2 -26.10 11.97 3.64
C GLY A 2 -24.70 11.42 3.31
N TYR A 3 -24.58 10.50 2.34
CA TYR A 3 -23.30 9.86 2.01
C TYR A 3 -22.26 10.83 1.39
N LEU A 4 -22.70 11.80 0.59
CA LEU A 4 -21.82 12.82 0.00
C LEU A 4 -21.20 13.70 1.08
N VAL A 5 -22.00 14.14 2.06
CA VAL A 5 -21.52 14.95 3.18
C VAL A 5 -20.52 14.17 4.04
N PHE A 6 -20.75 12.86 4.24
CA PHE A 6 -19.82 11.98 4.93
C PHE A 6 -18.46 11.88 4.21
N PHE A 7 -18.46 11.61 2.90
CA PHE A 7 -17.21 11.53 2.12
C PHE A 7 -16.46 12.86 2.09
N ILE A 8 -17.17 13.99 1.94
CA ILE A 8 -16.57 15.33 2.01
C ILE A 8 -15.89 15.52 3.37
N GLY A 9 -16.56 15.15 4.47
CA GLY A 9 -16.00 15.22 5.82
C GLY A 9 -14.75 14.34 6.01
N LEU A 10 -14.76 13.11 5.50
CA LEU A 10 -13.60 12.21 5.57
C LEU A 10 -12.38 12.75 4.80
N PHE A 11 -12.59 13.30 3.61
CA PHE A 11 -11.50 13.86 2.81
C PHE A 11 -10.96 15.17 3.40
N LEU A 12 -11.84 16.01 3.97
CA LEU A 12 -11.43 17.21 4.71
C LEU A 12 -10.57 16.85 5.92
N LEU A 13 -11.01 15.88 6.72
CA LEU A 13 -10.27 15.42 7.90
C LEU A 13 -8.90 14.84 7.50
N SER A 14 -8.88 13.99 6.48
CA SER A 14 -7.65 13.38 5.94
C SER A 14 -6.68 14.41 5.38
N SER A 15 -7.18 15.39 4.62
CA SER A 15 -6.37 16.49 4.08
C SER A 15 -5.83 17.40 5.20
N ALA A 16 -6.64 17.69 6.22
CA ALA A 16 -6.20 18.46 7.38
C ALA A 16 -5.09 17.73 8.16
N LEU A 17 -5.22 16.41 8.35
CA LEU A 17 -4.18 15.59 8.97
C LEU A 17 -2.84 15.65 8.22
N ASN A 18 -2.89 15.72 6.88
CA ASN A 18 -1.70 15.87 6.06
C ASN A 18 -1.06 17.26 6.20
N VAL A 19 -1.87 18.33 6.26
CA VAL A 19 -1.39 19.72 6.41
C VAL A 19 -0.83 20.00 7.82
N VAL A 20 -1.37 19.35 8.85
CA VAL A 20 -0.89 19.49 10.25
C VAL A 20 0.48 18.84 10.46
N GLY A 21 1.01 18.07 9.50
CA GLY A 21 2.34 17.47 9.58
C GLY A 21 2.41 16.22 10.46
N ILE A 22 1.26 15.65 10.84
CA ILE A 22 1.21 14.36 11.55
C ILE A 22 1.84 13.26 10.69
N ALA A 23 1.70 13.37 9.36
CA ALA A 23 2.33 12.47 8.41
C ALA A 23 3.87 12.46 8.51
N ASP A 24 4.50 13.61 8.76
CA ASP A 24 5.96 13.73 8.90
C ASP A 24 6.46 13.16 10.23
N ILE A 25 5.68 13.30 11.30
CA ILE A 25 5.96 12.69 12.61
C ILE A 25 5.77 11.17 12.54
N LEU A 26 4.72 10.71 11.84
CA LEU A 26 4.51 9.28 11.62
C LEU A 26 5.61 8.68 10.75
N SER A 27 6.06 9.38 9.71
CA SER A 27 7.09 8.89 8.80
C SER A 27 8.45 8.75 9.49
N THR A 28 8.81 9.64 10.39
CA THR A 28 10.04 9.53 11.20
C THR A 28 10.00 8.36 12.19
N ASN A 29 8.84 8.12 12.82
CA ASN A 29 8.67 6.96 13.71
C ASN A 29 8.64 5.64 12.92
N LEU A 30 8.06 5.64 11.71
CA LEU A 30 8.06 4.48 10.82
C LEU A 30 9.43 4.23 10.19
N SER A 31 10.20 5.26 9.84
CA SER A 31 11.53 5.10 9.23
C SER A 31 12.54 4.51 10.23
N ALA A 32 12.42 4.80 11.52
CA ALA A 32 13.17 4.12 12.57
C ALA A 32 12.88 2.61 12.62
N LEU A 33 11.64 2.19 12.31
CA LEU A 33 11.26 0.78 12.13
C LEU A 33 11.67 0.21 10.76
N ALA A 34 11.82 1.07 9.74
CA ALA A 34 12.22 0.67 8.38
C ALA A 34 13.66 0.15 8.29
N SER A 35 14.52 0.47 9.28
CA SER A 35 15.85 -0.15 9.41
C SER A 35 15.79 -1.67 9.51
N TYR A 36 14.71 -2.25 10.02
CA TYR A 36 14.42 -3.68 9.90
C TYR A 36 13.72 -3.97 8.56
N GLN A 37 14.50 -3.95 7.48
CA GLN A 37 14.04 -4.12 6.09
C GLN A 37 13.16 -5.37 5.87
N GLY A 38 13.29 -6.40 6.72
CA GLY A 38 12.53 -7.65 6.64
C GLY A 38 11.07 -7.59 7.08
N PHE A 39 10.64 -6.60 7.88
CA PHE A 39 9.26 -6.57 8.45
C PHE A 39 8.46 -5.31 8.13
N PHE A 40 9.12 -4.27 7.59
CA PHE A 40 8.49 -2.97 7.35
C PHE A 40 7.27 -3.03 6.41
N HIS A 41 7.34 -3.79 5.32
CA HIS A 41 6.23 -3.95 4.37
C HIS A 41 5.02 -4.66 4.99
N ILE A 42 5.23 -5.65 5.87
CA ILE A 42 4.14 -6.32 6.59
C ILE A 42 3.46 -5.33 7.52
N PHE A 43 4.25 -4.56 8.28
CA PHE A 43 3.72 -3.54 9.17
C PHE A 43 2.91 -2.47 8.42
N MET A 44 3.42 -1.99 7.28
CA MET A 44 2.70 -1.07 6.40
C MET A 44 1.40 -1.66 5.85
N LEU A 45 1.37 -2.94 5.48
CA LEU A 45 0.15 -3.61 5.01
C LEU A 45 -0.94 -3.59 6.08
N TRP A 46 -0.59 -4.00 7.32
CA TRP A 46 -1.55 -4.05 8.42
C TRP A 46 -2.02 -2.66 8.86
N ILE A 47 -1.11 -1.69 8.96
CA ILE A 47 -1.48 -0.29 9.25
C ILE A 47 -2.44 0.23 8.18
N THR A 48 -2.08 0.04 6.91
CA THR A 48 -2.92 0.51 5.80
C THR A 48 -4.29 -0.16 5.84
N ALA A 49 -4.37 -1.45 6.14
CA ALA A 49 -5.64 -2.17 6.25
C ALA A 49 -6.54 -1.61 7.37
N ILE A 50 -5.96 -1.33 8.54
CA ILE A 50 -6.69 -0.76 9.69
C ILE A 50 -7.14 0.67 9.40
N LEU A 51 -6.26 1.52 8.89
CA LEU A 51 -6.61 2.89 8.51
C LEU A 51 -7.72 2.89 7.46
N THR A 52 -7.63 2.00 6.47
CA THR A 52 -8.61 1.91 5.39
C THR A 52 -9.97 1.44 5.84
N ALA A 53 -10.05 0.57 6.85
CA ALA A 53 -11.32 0.16 7.43
C ALA A 53 -12.13 1.35 8.01
N ILE A 54 -11.44 2.39 8.49
CA ILE A 54 -12.05 3.56 9.13
C ILE A 54 -12.23 4.71 8.14
N PHE A 55 -11.17 5.08 7.42
CA PHE A 55 -11.12 6.27 6.57
C PHE A 55 -11.52 6.02 5.11
N GLY A 56 -11.59 4.76 4.68
CA GLY A 56 -11.85 4.37 3.29
C GLY A 56 -10.62 4.39 2.39
N ALA A 57 -10.65 3.59 1.32
CA ALA A 57 -9.47 3.29 0.49
C ALA A 57 -8.86 4.53 -0.16
N VAL A 58 -9.70 5.43 -0.69
CA VAL A 58 -9.25 6.63 -1.39
C VAL A 58 -8.54 7.60 -0.43
N SER A 59 -9.12 7.80 0.75
CA SER A 59 -8.60 8.74 1.75
C SER A 59 -7.28 8.25 2.33
N THR A 60 -7.19 6.97 2.69
CA THR A 60 -5.97 6.37 3.23
C THR A 60 -4.84 6.44 2.21
N VAL A 61 -5.08 6.10 0.94
CA VAL A 61 -4.05 6.19 -0.10
C VAL A 61 -3.57 7.63 -0.31
N ALA A 62 -4.47 8.62 -0.25
CA ALA A 62 -4.09 10.03 -0.38
C ALA A 62 -3.08 10.47 0.70
N VAL A 63 -3.23 9.99 1.94
CA VAL A 63 -2.30 10.27 3.05
C VAL A 63 -0.99 9.48 2.90
N LEU A 64 -1.05 8.25 2.39
CA LEU A 64 0.12 7.40 2.23
C LEU A 64 1.04 7.84 1.08
N ILE A 65 0.53 8.45 0.02
CA ILE A 65 1.35 8.92 -1.11
C ILE A 65 2.53 9.82 -0.67
N PRO A 66 2.34 10.91 0.09
CA PRO A 66 3.46 11.75 0.54
C PRO A 66 4.41 10.99 1.48
N ILE A 67 3.87 10.16 2.39
CA ILE A 67 4.67 9.35 3.32
C ILE A 67 5.62 8.43 2.56
N ILE A 68 5.12 7.69 1.56
CA ILE A 68 5.93 6.78 0.74
C ILE A 68 6.98 7.57 -0.05
N ARG A 69 6.63 8.76 -0.58
CA ARG A 69 7.59 9.61 -1.30
C ARG A 69 8.78 10.02 -0.43
N THR A 70 8.54 10.38 0.84
CA THR A 70 9.63 10.70 1.78
C THR A 70 10.54 9.49 2.02
N ILE A 71 9.96 8.31 2.30
CA ILE A 71 10.72 7.06 2.53
C ILE A 71 11.50 6.63 1.27
N THR A 72 10.92 6.85 0.09
CA THR A 72 11.51 6.50 -1.20
C THR A 72 12.77 7.32 -1.50
N MET A 73 12.83 8.58 -1.07
CA MET A 73 14.00 9.44 -1.26
C MET A 73 15.21 8.91 -0.49
N ASP A 74 14.98 8.33 0.69
CA ASP A 74 16.06 7.83 1.57
C ASP A 74 16.48 6.38 1.24
N TYR A 75 15.55 5.54 0.77
CA TYR A 75 15.78 4.09 0.62
C TYR A 75 15.56 3.52 -0.80
N GLY A 76 15.25 4.36 -1.80
CA GLY A 76 14.81 3.95 -3.14
C GLY A 76 13.35 3.49 -3.16
N THR A 77 12.76 3.22 -4.33
CA THR A 77 11.38 2.70 -4.44
C THR A 77 11.35 1.17 -4.32
N PRO A 78 11.10 0.56 -3.15
CA PRO A 78 10.74 -0.85 -3.09
C PRO A 78 9.33 -1.00 -3.65
N LEU A 79 9.22 -1.56 -4.86
CA LEU A 79 7.95 -1.99 -5.47
C LEU A 79 7.08 -2.80 -4.50
N ASP A 80 7.72 -3.53 -3.59
CA ASP A 80 7.11 -4.35 -2.55
C ASP A 80 6.20 -3.55 -1.60
N ILE A 81 6.54 -2.29 -1.28
CA ILE A 81 5.74 -1.44 -0.40
C ILE A 81 4.47 -0.98 -1.10
N TRP A 82 4.55 -0.65 -2.38
CA TRP A 82 3.38 -0.26 -3.17
C TRP A 82 2.37 -1.41 -3.29
N TRP A 83 2.86 -2.64 -3.47
CA TRP A 83 2.01 -3.83 -3.44
C TRP A 83 1.39 -4.06 -2.07
N ALA A 84 2.19 -3.95 -1.00
CA ALA A 84 1.71 -4.11 0.38
C ALA A 84 0.57 -3.12 0.71
N ILE A 85 0.72 -1.86 0.31
CA ILE A 85 -0.27 -0.80 0.55
C ILE A 85 -1.51 -1.01 -0.32
N SER A 86 -1.35 -1.38 -1.59
CA SER A 86 -2.48 -1.64 -2.48
C SER A 86 -3.36 -2.79 -1.98
N ILE A 87 -2.73 -3.86 -1.52
CA ILE A 87 -3.40 -5.02 -0.92
C ILE A 87 -4.06 -4.62 0.40
N GLY A 88 -3.34 -3.92 1.28
CA GLY A 88 -3.85 -3.43 2.55
C GLY A 88 -5.08 -2.53 2.37
N ALA A 89 -5.03 -1.58 1.42
CA ALA A 89 -6.13 -0.68 1.14
C ALA A 89 -7.35 -1.40 0.55
N SER A 90 -7.13 -2.31 -0.40
CA SER A 90 -8.23 -3.02 -1.06
C SER A 90 -9.01 -3.92 -0.10
N PHE A 91 -8.30 -4.73 0.70
CA PHE A 91 -8.94 -5.65 1.64
C PHE A 91 -9.35 -5.00 2.96
N GLY A 92 -8.63 -3.97 3.42
CA GLY A 92 -8.97 -3.22 4.63
C GLY A 92 -10.33 -2.52 4.53
N GLY A 93 -10.63 -1.89 3.39
CA GLY A 93 -11.90 -1.19 3.18
C GLY A 93 -13.11 -2.12 3.15
N SER A 94 -12.88 -3.38 2.74
CA SER A 94 -13.93 -4.40 2.66
C SER A 94 -14.39 -4.91 4.04
N ILE A 95 -13.64 -4.64 5.12
CA ILE A 95 -13.96 -5.09 6.49
C ILE A 95 -15.18 -4.36 7.04
N THR A 96 -15.37 -3.09 6.71
CA THR A 96 -16.33 -2.21 7.40
C THR A 96 -17.31 -1.59 6.42
N ILE A 97 -18.53 -1.29 6.89
CA ILE A 97 -19.56 -0.61 6.09
C ILE A 97 -19.06 0.76 5.58
N THR A 98 -18.33 1.51 6.40
CA THR A 98 -17.74 2.81 6.07
C THR A 98 -16.44 2.73 5.28
N GLY A 99 -15.79 1.55 5.24
CA GLY A 99 -14.49 1.37 4.60
C GLY A 99 -14.58 1.31 3.06
N ASP A 100 -15.73 0.93 2.51
CA ASP A 100 -16.01 0.95 1.08
C ASP A 100 -17.36 1.62 0.79
N ALA A 101 -17.37 2.46 -0.25
CA ALA A 101 -18.57 3.13 -0.72
C ALA A 101 -19.63 2.12 -1.19
N THR A 102 -19.23 1.00 -1.79
CA THR A 102 -20.18 -0.02 -2.25
C THR A 102 -20.92 -0.68 -1.08
N ASN A 103 -20.22 -0.99 0.02
CA ASN A 103 -20.80 -1.55 1.23
C ASN A 103 -21.81 -0.59 1.88
N MET A 104 -21.48 0.71 1.96
CA MET A 104 -22.38 1.73 2.48
C MET A 104 -23.64 1.89 1.64
N VAL A 105 -23.51 1.92 0.30
CA VAL A 105 -24.66 2.01 -0.61
C VAL A 105 -25.52 0.76 -0.54
N GLY A 106 -24.90 -0.43 -0.52
CA GLY A 106 -25.61 -1.70 -0.37
C GLY A 106 -26.40 -1.77 0.93
N PHE A 107 -25.82 -1.31 2.04
CA PHE A 107 -26.52 -1.19 3.32
C PHE A 107 -27.74 -0.27 3.24
N GLY A 108 -27.59 0.91 2.62
CA GLY A 108 -28.71 1.83 2.41
C GLY A 108 -29.82 1.26 1.51
N MET A 109 -29.46 0.41 0.54
CA MET A 109 -30.45 -0.32 -0.27
C MET A 109 -31.15 -1.41 0.55
N MET A 110 -30.45 -2.19 1.37
CA MET A 110 -31.05 -3.22 2.22
C MET A 110 -32.05 -2.63 3.21
N GLU A 111 -31.71 -1.51 3.84
CA GLU A 111 -32.60 -0.81 4.78
C GLU A 111 -33.88 -0.32 4.08
N LYS A 112 -33.74 0.20 2.85
CA LYS A 112 -34.86 0.73 2.06
C LYS A 112 -35.79 -0.35 1.51
N TYR A 113 -35.26 -1.47 1.04
CA TYR A 113 -36.04 -2.49 0.31
C TYR A 113 -36.45 -3.70 1.16
N MET A 114 -35.61 -4.15 2.10
CA MET A 114 -35.84 -5.38 2.87
C MET A 114 -36.33 -5.14 4.30
N LYS A 115 -36.32 -3.89 4.82
CA LYS A 115 -36.61 -3.55 6.23
C LYS A 115 -35.80 -4.36 7.26
N ALA A 116 -34.75 -5.05 6.82
CA ALA A 116 -33.85 -5.79 7.67
C ALA A 116 -32.89 -4.79 8.32
N ARG A 117 -32.99 -4.62 9.65
CA ARG A 117 -32.02 -3.85 10.42
C ARG A 117 -30.80 -4.72 10.66
N VAL A 118 -29.90 -4.79 9.70
CA VAL A 118 -28.58 -5.38 9.92
C VAL A 118 -27.81 -4.42 10.82
N THR A 119 -27.32 -4.90 11.95
CA THR A 119 -26.55 -4.04 12.85
C THR A 119 -25.13 -3.87 12.31
N TYR A 120 -24.50 -2.71 12.52
CA TYR A 120 -23.10 -2.46 12.11
C TYR A 120 -22.14 -3.60 12.56
N PHE A 121 -22.35 -4.12 13.77
CA PHE A 121 -21.58 -5.24 14.31
C PHE A 121 -21.83 -6.57 13.61
N GLU A 122 -23.05 -6.84 13.12
CA GLU A 122 -23.34 -8.07 12.37
C GLU A 122 -22.64 -8.06 11.02
N PHE A 123 -22.66 -6.91 10.33
CA PHE A 123 -21.91 -6.76 9.09
C PHE A 123 -20.42 -6.95 9.33
N LEU A 124 -19.87 -6.26 10.34
CA LEU A 124 -18.44 -6.34 10.66
C LEU A 124 -18.02 -7.78 11.02
N ARG A 125 -18.83 -8.52 11.78
CA ARG A 125 -18.54 -9.93 12.11
C ARG A 125 -18.63 -10.86 10.90
N PHE A 126 -19.46 -10.53 9.91
CA PHE A 126 -19.60 -11.29 8.68
C PHE A 126 -18.48 -11.02 7.66
N SER A 127 -18.07 -9.76 7.52
CA SER A 127 -17.03 -9.31 6.57
C SER A 127 -15.60 -9.50 7.07
N LEU A 128 -15.39 -9.54 8.39
CA LEU A 128 -14.06 -9.66 8.98
C LEU A 128 -13.36 -10.99 8.65
N PRO A 129 -13.97 -12.19 8.73
CA PRO A 129 -13.32 -13.45 8.39
C PRO A 129 -12.75 -13.52 6.96
N PRO A 130 -13.50 -13.21 5.87
CA PRO A 130 -12.95 -13.26 4.52
C PRO A 130 -11.87 -12.19 4.30
N ALA A 131 -12.02 -11.01 4.88
CA ALA A 131 -11.01 -9.96 4.80
C ALA A 131 -9.72 -10.34 5.52
N LEU A 132 -9.80 -11.02 6.67
CA LEU A 132 -8.62 -11.50 7.39
C LEU A 132 -7.89 -12.58 6.59
N ILE A 133 -8.62 -13.51 5.96
CA ILE A 133 -8.05 -14.52 5.07
C ILE A 133 -7.33 -13.85 3.89
N ALA A 134 -7.95 -12.81 3.31
CA ALA A 134 -7.35 -12.08 2.20
C ALA A 134 -6.11 -11.25 2.62
N LEU A 135 -6.11 -10.67 3.81
CA LEU A 135 -4.94 -9.98 4.37
C LEU A 135 -3.80 -10.98 4.65
N VAL A 136 -4.11 -12.15 5.19
CA VAL A 136 -3.12 -13.22 5.39
C VAL A 136 -2.59 -13.73 4.04
N GLY A 137 -3.45 -13.97 3.05
CA GLY A 137 -3.02 -14.30 1.69
C GLY A 137 -2.18 -13.18 1.04
N GLY A 138 -2.54 -11.94 1.30
CA GLY A 138 -1.84 -10.75 0.83
C GLY A 138 -0.45 -10.57 1.45
N THR A 139 -0.30 -10.85 2.75
CA THR A 139 1.01 -10.89 3.41
C THR A 139 1.91 -11.98 2.85
N ILE A 140 1.35 -13.16 2.54
CA ILE A 140 2.08 -14.23 1.85
C ILE A 140 2.51 -13.75 0.45
N TYR A 141 1.61 -13.17 -0.34
CA TYR A 141 1.92 -12.67 -1.67
C TYR A 141 3.01 -11.58 -1.65
N SER A 142 2.88 -10.60 -0.76
CA SER A 142 3.88 -9.52 -0.58
C SER A 142 5.23 -10.08 -0.12
N SER A 143 5.25 -11.10 0.76
CA SER A 143 6.48 -11.76 1.16
C SER A 143 7.15 -12.52 0.00
N GLN A 144 6.37 -13.17 -0.86
CA GLN A 144 6.85 -13.88 -2.05
C GLN A 144 7.38 -12.92 -3.10
N ILE A 145 6.76 -11.76 -3.27
CA ILE A 145 7.23 -10.74 -4.22
C ILE A 145 8.61 -10.21 -3.83
N ARG A 146 8.85 -10.02 -2.52
CA ARG A 146 10.18 -9.66 -2.02
C ARG A 146 11.21 -10.75 -2.32
N ILE A 147 10.86 -12.01 -2.07
CA ILE A 147 11.75 -13.16 -2.35
C ILE A 147 12.05 -13.24 -3.85
N LEU A 148 11.06 -13.06 -4.71
CA LEU A 148 11.22 -13.05 -6.15
C LEU A 148 12.06 -11.87 -6.63
N ALA A 149 11.83 -10.67 -6.09
CA ALA A 149 12.61 -9.47 -6.40
C ALA A 149 14.08 -9.63 -5.98
N VAL A 150 14.35 -10.11 -4.77
CA VAL A 150 15.72 -10.41 -4.30
C VAL A 150 16.36 -11.50 -5.16
N ARG A 151 15.61 -12.55 -5.51
CA ARG A 151 16.10 -13.65 -6.36
C ARG A 151 16.40 -13.17 -7.78
N LEU A 152 15.56 -12.30 -8.35
CA LEU A 152 15.75 -11.69 -9.66
C LEU A 152 16.92 -10.71 -9.66
N LEU A 153 17.07 -9.89 -8.61
CA LEU A 153 18.20 -8.96 -8.45
C LEU A 153 19.51 -9.73 -8.29
N VAL A 154 19.55 -10.81 -7.50
CA VAL A 154 20.72 -11.70 -7.41
C VAL A 154 21.00 -12.38 -8.76
N HIS A 155 19.96 -12.74 -9.53
CA HIS A 155 20.13 -13.34 -10.85
C HIS A 155 20.68 -12.32 -11.86
N LEU A 156 20.17 -11.09 -11.87
CA LEU A 156 20.65 -9.99 -12.71
C LEU A 156 22.06 -9.55 -12.31
N HIS A 157 22.39 -9.49 -11.02
CA HIS A 157 23.74 -9.18 -10.56
C HIS A 157 24.75 -10.28 -10.95
N ARG A 158 24.30 -11.54 -10.98
CA ARG A 158 25.08 -12.68 -11.51
C ARG A 158 25.24 -12.61 -13.04
N PHE A 159 24.23 -12.10 -13.74
CA PHE A 159 24.28 -11.88 -15.18
C PHE A 159 25.17 -10.69 -15.56
N ASP A 160 25.10 -9.59 -14.82
CA ASP A 160 25.95 -8.40 -14.99
C ASP A 160 27.42 -8.72 -14.72
N SER A 161 27.72 -9.49 -13.68
CA SER A 161 29.09 -9.98 -13.42
C SER A 161 29.59 -10.99 -14.46
N ALA A 162 28.71 -11.70 -15.16
CA ALA A 162 29.07 -12.53 -16.33
C ALA A 162 29.28 -11.68 -17.60
N PHE A 163 28.44 -10.67 -17.84
CA PHE A 163 28.56 -9.75 -18.97
C PHE A 163 29.77 -8.83 -18.86
N ARG A 164 30.10 -8.36 -17.65
CA ARG A 164 31.30 -7.54 -17.39
C ARG A 164 32.60 -8.31 -17.68
N LYS A 165 32.64 -9.61 -17.41
CA LYS A 165 33.77 -10.49 -17.79
C LYS A 165 33.88 -10.68 -19.30
N HIS A 166 32.76 -10.75 -20.02
CA HIS A 166 32.74 -10.82 -21.49
C HIS A 166 33.05 -9.47 -22.16
N CYS A 167 32.63 -8.33 -21.60
CA CYS A 167 32.92 -7.00 -22.14
C CYS A 167 34.38 -6.57 -21.93
N VAL A 168 35.05 -6.99 -20.83
CA VAL A 168 36.51 -6.76 -20.67
C VAL A 168 37.31 -7.52 -21.74
N PHE A 169 36.83 -8.68 -22.19
CA PHE A 169 37.42 -9.40 -23.33
C PHE A 169 37.09 -8.78 -24.69
N SER A 170 36.05 -7.95 -24.77
CA SER A 170 35.64 -7.19 -25.96
C SER A 170 36.07 -5.72 -25.90
N GLY A 171 37.12 -5.40 -25.16
CA GLY A 171 37.75 -4.06 -25.12
C GLY A 171 38.59 -3.72 -26.36
N LYS A 172 38.37 -4.38 -27.51
CA LYS A 172 39.15 -4.16 -28.74
C LYS A 172 38.34 -3.64 -29.93
N ILE A 173 37.06 -3.29 -29.76
CA ILE A 173 36.27 -2.71 -30.85
C ILE A 173 35.60 -1.44 -30.33
N GLY A 174 36.17 -0.31 -30.75
CA GLY A 174 35.81 1.02 -30.31
C GLY A 174 34.38 1.41 -30.68
N ILE A 175 33.68 1.98 -29.70
CA ILE A 175 32.53 2.84 -29.95
C ILE A 175 32.87 4.20 -29.35
N ARG A 176 33.17 5.11 -30.26
CA ARG A 176 33.40 6.54 -30.06
C ARG A 176 32.16 7.15 -29.37
N SER A 177 32.34 7.78 -28.22
CA SER A 177 31.37 8.66 -27.57
C SER A 177 31.05 9.85 -28.50
N PRO A 178 29.79 10.18 -28.79
CA PRO A 178 29.46 11.53 -29.22
C PRO A 178 29.44 12.42 -27.96
N SER A 179 30.41 13.33 -27.95
CA SER A 179 30.61 14.40 -26.98
C SER A 179 29.42 15.36 -26.91
N LEU A 180 29.22 15.92 -25.72
CA LEU A 180 28.50 17.17 -25.49
C LEU A 180 28.96 18.25 -26.48
N SER A 181 27.99 18.86 -27.16
CA SER A 181 27.88 20.30 -27.47
C SER A 181 26.50 20.56 -28.07
#